data_AF-A0A9Q3IDH4-F1
#
_entry.id   AF-A0A9Q3IDH4-F1
#
_cell.length_a   1.000
_cell.length_b   1.000
_cell.length_c   1.000
_cell.angle_alpha   90.00
_cell.angle_beta   90.00
_cell.angle_gamma   90.00
#
_symmetry.space_group_name_H-M   'P 1'
#
loop_
_entity.id
_entity.type
_entity.pdbx_description
1 polymer ?
#
loop_
_entity_poly.entity_id
_entity_poly.type
_entity_poly.pdbx_seq_one_letter_code
_entity_poly.pdbx_strand_id
1 'polypeptide(L)'
;MYGIDLHNNKERYFTIGDNKHQKFAFLLSKKQITVNNILPFNLELEKFKSEQLNEADISLHLTDKQESELSSLLYDHKEAFASDKEPLRAIVVHEVDIILNIERPYPPLLRRPAYPESLKSRKALEIHIKELLDLGVKERLDTMRG
;
A
#
# COMPACT_ATOMS: atom_id res chain seq x y z
N MET A 1 -43.22 -11.60 -2.82
CA MET A 1 -41.98 -11.79 -3.60
C MET A 1 -41.87 -10.57 -4.50
N TYR A 2 -40.91 -9.67 -4.30
CA TYR A 2 -40.86 -8.42 -5.06
C TYR A 2 -40.26 -8.67 -6.45
N GLY A 3 -41.12 -8.84 -7.45
CA GLY A 3 -40.75 -8.88 -8.87
C GLY A 3 -40.61 -7.46 -9.44
N ILE A 4 -39.77 -7.31 -10.45
CA ILE A 4 -39.65 -6.07 -11.23
C ILE A 4 -40.19 -6.34 -12.62
N ASP A 5 -41.24 -5.63 -13.02
CA ASP A 5 -41.85 -5.77 -14.34
C ASP A 5 -41.47 -4.59 -15.24
N LEU A 6 -40.83 -4.89 -16.37
CA LEU A 6 -40.36 -3.89 -17.33
C LEU A 6 -41.40 -3.70 -18.45
N HIS A 7 -41.80 -2.46 -18.70
CA HIS A 7 -42.81 -2.12 -19.70
C HIS A 7 -42.22 -1.19 -20.77
N ASN A 8 -42.35 -1.58 -22.05
CA ASN A 8 -41.70 -0.93 -23.20
C ASN A 8 -42.72 -0.56 -24.29
N ASN A 9 -43.84 0.07 -23.90
CA ASN A 9 -44.88 0.52 -24.84
C ASN A 9 -45.08 2.04 -24.73
N LYS A 10 -44.75 2.78 -25.80
CA LYS A 10 -44.83 4.26 -25.96
C LYS A 10 -44.01 5.10 -24.97
N GLU A 11 -43.99 4.75 -23.69
CA GLU A 11 -43.15 5.33 -22.64
C GLU A 11 -42.52 4.18 -21.83
N ARG A 12 -41.19 4.22 -21.62
CA ARG A 12 -40.49 3.18 -20.87
C ARG A 12 -40.66 3.41 -19.37
N TYR A 13 -41.17 2.42 -18.65
CA TYR A 13 -41.30 2.44 -17.19
C TYR A 13 -41.15 1.04 -16.58
N PHE A 14 -40.93 0.99 -15.27
CA PHE A 14 -40.96 -0.25 -14.49
C PHE A 14 -41.91 -0.13 -13.28
N THR A 15 -42.37 -1.28 -12.79
CA THR A 15 -43.17 -1.41 -11.57
C THR A 15 -42.47 -2.39 -10.62
N ILE A 16 -42.58 -2.16 -9.31
CA ILE A 16 -41.98 -3.04 -8.29
C ILE A 16 -43.10 -3.69 -7.47
N GLY A 17 -43.10 -5.02 -7.40
CA GLY A 17 -44.08 -5.82 -6.66
C GLY A 17 -45.47 -5.78 -7.30
N ASP A 18 -46.50 -6.07 -6.49
CA ASP A 18 -47.88 -6.23 -6.97
C ASP A 18 -48.57 -4.89 -7.33
N ASN A 19 -47.93 -3.76 -7.06
CA ASN A 19 -48.54 -2.44 -7.22
C ASN A 19 -48.34 -1.88 -8.64
N LYS A 20 -49.15 -2.39 -9.58
CA LYS A 20 -49.12 -1.99 -11.01
C LYS A 20 -49.47 -0.52 -11.27
N HIS A 21 -49.95 0.20 -10.26
CA HIS A 21 -50.29 1.62 -10.36
C HIS A 21 -49.09 2.55 -10.15
N GLN A 22 -48.05 2.08 -9.43
CA GLN A 22 -46.87 2.88 -9.16
C GLN A 22 -45.82 2.67 -10.26
N LYS A 23 -45.84 3.56 -11.24
CA LYS A 23 -44.95 3.52 -12.40
C LYS A 23 -43.72 4.39 -12.17
N PHE A 24 -42.54 3.82 -12.34
CA PHE A 24 -41.27 4.55 -12.32
C PHE A 24 -40.80 4.75 -13.75
N ALA A 25 -40.92 5.99 -14.24
CA ALA A 25 -40.46 6.34 -15.57
C ALA A 25 -38.92 6.41 -15.61
N PHE A 26 -38.32 5.93 -16.69
CA PHE A 26 -36.91 6.21 -16.95
C PHE A 26 -36.79 7.69 -17.32
N LEU A 27 -36.12 8.49 -16.49
CA LEU A 27 -35.75 9.85 -16.84
C LEU A 27 -34.78 9.79 -18.02
N LEU A 28 -35.29 9.86 -19.25
CA LEU A 28 -34.48 10.21 -20.41
C LEU A 28 -34.11 11.69 -20.30
N SER A 29 -33.20 12.02 -19.39
CA SER A 29 -32.48 13.27 -19.51
C SER A 29 -31.75 13.20 -20.85
N LYS A 30 -32.05 14.11 -21.77
CA LYS A 30 -31.33 14.26 -23.05
C LYS A 30 -29.86 14.68 -22.87
N LYS A 31 -29.32 14.65 -21.64
CA LYS A 31 -27.89 14.44 -21.47
C LYS A 31 -27.65 12.98 -21.78
N GLN A 32 -27.26 12.71 -23.03
CA GLN A 32 -26.51 11.50 -23.34
C GLN A 32 -25.51 11.31 -22.20
N ILE A 33 -25.72 10.30 -21.37
CA ILE A 33 -24.65 9.78 -20.52
C ILE A 33 -23.73 9.13 -21.54
N THR A 34 -22.83 9.93 -22.11
CA THR A 34 -21.64 9.41 -22.76
C THR A 34 -20.96 8.57 -21.70
N VAL A 35 -21.03 7.25 -21.88
CA VAL A 35 -20.36 6.25 -21.01
C VAL A 35 -18.83 6.50 -20.97
N ASN A 36 -18.33 7.43 -21.80
CA ASN A 36 -16.96 7.90 -21.87
C ASN A 36 -16.54 8.87 -20.73
N ASN A 37 -17.47 9.33 -19.88
CA ASN A 37 -17.16 10.25 -18.76
C ASN A 37 -17.30 9.62 -17.37
N ILE A 38 -17.42 8.30 -17.28
CA ILE A 38 -17.14 7.62 -16.02
C ILE A 38 -15.62 7.67 -15.91
N LEU A 39 -15.06 8.61 -15.13
CA LEU A 39 -13.69 8.45 -14.67
C LEU A 39 -13.57 7.01 -14.19
N PRO A 40 -12.67 6.19 -14.74
CA PRO A 40 -12.56 4.80 -14.33
C PRO A 40 -12.38 4.82 -12.82
N PHE A 41 -13.37 4.29 -12.10
CA PHE A 41 -13.30 4.20 -10.65
C PHE A 41 -12.12 3.31 -10.33
N ASN A 42 -11.02 3.93 -9.93
CA ASN A 42 -9.78 3.22 -9.63
C ASN A 42 -9.87 2.72 -8.19
N LEU A 43 -10.38 1.50 -8.04
CA LEU A 43 -10.52 0.84 -6.75
C LEU A 43 -9.19 0.77 -5.98
N GLU A 44 -8.05 0.66 -6.68
CA GLU A 44 -6.74 0.61 -6.05
C GLU A 44 -6.30 1.98 -5.53
N LEU A 45 -6.60 3.05 -6.26
CA LEU A 45 -6.35 4.43 -5.80
C LEU A 45 -7.17 4.75 -4.55
N GLU A 46 -8.44 4.35 -4.51
CA GLU A 46 -9.28 4.58 -3.33
C GLU A 46 -8.82 3.76 -2.13
N LYS A 47 -8.39 2.50 -2.33
CA LYS A 47 -7.73 1.72 -1.27
C LYS A 47 -6.47 2.41 -0.78
N PHE A 48 -5.61 2.88 -1.69
CA PHE A 48 -4.39 3.62 -1.35
C PHE A 48 -4.69 4.87 -0.50
N LYS A 49 -5.70 5.65 -0.87
CA LYS A 49 -6.14 6.79 -0.06
C LYS A 49 -6.56 6.36 1.35
N SER A 50 -7.39 5.32 1.46
CA SER A 50 -7.92 4.88 2.76
C SER A 50 -6.88 4.20 3.67
N GLU A 51 -5.90 3.51 3.09
CA GLU A 51 -4.93 2.71 3.84
C GLU A 51 -3.62 3.47 4.09
N GLN A 52 -3.17 4.30 3.15
CA GLN A 52 -1.84 4.91 3.19
C GLN A 52 -1.89 6.43 3.41
N LEU A 53 -2.87 7.13 2.83
CA LEU A 53 -2.98 8.59 2.97
C LEU A 53 -3.86 9.02 4.15
N ASN A 54 -4.62 8.12 4.75
CA ASN A 54 -5.50 8.44 5.89
C ASN A 54 -4.71 8.89 7.14
N GLU A 55 -3.47 8.42 7.29
CA GLU A 55 -2.57 8.85 8.37
C GLU A 55 -1.65 10.01 7.94
N ALA A 56 -1.72 10.43 6.68
CA ALA A 56 -0.87 11.50 6.16
C ALA A 56 -1.41 12.86 6.58
N ASP A 57 -0.52 13.73 7.07
CA ASP A 57 -0.85 15.11 7.41
C ASP A 57 -0.89 15.98 6.14
N ILE A 58 -1.98 15.85 5.38
CA ILE A 58 -2.24 16.63 4.17
C ILE A 58 -2.89 17.96 4.55
N SER A 59 -2.40 19.05 3.96
CA SER A 59 -2.88 20.40 4.29
C SER A 59 -4.38 20.57 4.03
N LEU A 60 -5.11 21.03 5.06
CA LEU A 60 -6.54 21.37 4.99
C LEU A 60 -6.88 22.54 4.05
N HIS A 61 -5.86 23.26 3.55
CA HIS A 61 -6.04 24.38 2.63
C HIS A 61 -6.10 23.97 1.15
N LEU A 62 -5.93 22.68 0.85
CA LEU A 62 -6.05 22.16 -0.50
C LEU A 62 -7.51 22.16 -0.94
N THR A 63 -7.74 22.52 -2.20
CA THR A 63 -9.03 22.31 -2.84
C THR A 63 -9.20 20.85 -3.22
N ASP A 64 -10.44 20.36 -3.31
CA ASP A 64 -10.76 18.96 -3.71
C ASP A 64 -10.03 18.53 -5.00
N LYS A 65 -9.86 19.46 -5.94
CA LYS A 65 -9.13 19.21 -7.19
C LYS A 65 -7.64 18.96 -6.94
N GLN A 66 -7.00 19.79 -6.11
CA GLN A 66 -5.58 19.65 -5.79
C GLN A 66 -5.32 18.40 -4.95
N GLU A 67 -6.22 18.07 -4.02
CA GLU A 67 -6.14 16.84 -3.23
C GLU A 67 -6.23 15.59 -4.11
N SER A 68 -7.14 15.61 -5.09
CA SER A 68 -7.28 14.53 -6.07
C SER A 68 -6.04 14.38 -6.95
N GLU A 69 -5.50 15.50 -7.46
CA GLU A 69 -4.26 15.52 -8.25
C GLU A 69 -3.06 15.01 -7.42
N LEU A 70 -2.94 15.45 -6.17
CA LEU A 70 -1.89 15.00 -5.25
C LEU A 70 -2.00 13.50 -4.97
N SER A 71 -3.21 13.01 -4.69
CA SER A 71 -3.45 11.58 -4.44
C SER A 71 -3.08 10.73 -5.65
N SER A 72 -3.40 11.19 -6.86
CA SER A 72 -3.02 10.51 -8.09
C SER A 72 -1.50 10.47 -8.25
N LEU A 73 -0.82 11.59 -8.05
CA LEU A 73 0.64 11.68 -8.16
C LEU A 73 1.35 10.76 -7.16
N LEU A 74 0.90 10.74 -5.90
CA LEU A 74 1.45 9.88 -4.87
C LEU A 74 1.20 8.40 -5.18
N TYR A 75 0.03 8.08 -5.74
CA TYR A 75 -0.28 6.72 -6.18
C TYR A 75 0.62 6.26 -7.33
N ASP A 76 0.83 7.11 -8.33
CA ASP A 76 1.69 6.82 -9.48
C ASP A 76 3.15 6.56 -9.06
N HIS A 77 3.58 7.19 -7.96
CA HIS A 77 4.92 7.04 -7.39
C HIS A 77 4.97 6.22 -6.10
N LYS A 78 3.94 5.44 -5.77
CA LYS A 78 3.85 4.67 -4.51
C LYS A 78 5.01 3.68 -4.29
N GLU A 79 5.70 3.29 -5.36
CA GLU A 79 6.86 2.39 -5.30
C GLU A 79 8.15 3.08 -4.87
N ALA A 80 8.21 4.41 -4.96
CA ALA A 80 9.36 5.20 -4.51
C ALA A 80 9.40 5.35 -2.98
N PHE A 81 8.31 5.02 -2.28
CA PHE A 81 8.19 5.14 -0.84
C PHE A 81 8.29 3.77 -0.16
N ALA A 82 8.93 3.75 1.01
CA ALA A 82 8.90 2.60 1.90
C ALA A 82 7.50 2.42 2.48
N SER A 83 7.07 1.17 2.66
CA SER A 83 5.81 0.83 3.32
C SER A 83 6.05 -0.20 4.41
N ASP A 84 5.09 -0.38 5.33
CA ASP A 84 5.21 -1.38 6.40
C ASP A 84 5.40 -2.81 5.86
N LYS A 85 4.81 -3.09 4.68
CA LYS A 85 4.93 -4.40 4.02
C LYS A 85 6.25 -4.54 3.25
N GLU A 86 6.76 -3.44 2.72
CA GLU A 86 7.96 -3.39 1.88
C GLU A 86 8.86 -2.21 2.30
N PRO A 87 9.56 -2.32 3.45
CA PRO A 87 10.31 -1.20 4.01
C PRO A 87 11.64 -0.92 3.30
N LEU A 88 12.15 -1.89 2.52
CA LEU A 88 13.43 -1.80 1.79
C LEU A 88 13.23 -1.69 0.27
N ARG A 89 12.05 -1.20 -0.16
CA ARG A 89 11.66 -1.09 -1.58
C ARG A 89 12.76 -0.39 -2.41
N ALA A 90 12.97 -0.89 -3.62
CA ALA A 90 13.87 -0.33 -4.64
C ALA A 90 15.39 -0.34 -4.35
N ILE A 91 15.89 -1.16 -3.42
CA ILE A 91 17.34 -1.39 -3.33
C ILE A 91 17.77 -2.38 -4.41
N VAL A 92 18.45 -1.87 -5.45
CA VAL A 92 19.24 -2.71 -6.36
C VAL A 92 20.38 -3.29 -5.55
N VAL A 93 20.39 -4.61 -5.36
CA VAL A 93 21.47 -5.30 -4.65
C VAL A 93 22.77 -5.04 -5.40
N HIS A 94 23.66 -4.28 -4.78
CA HIS A 94 25.04 -4.17 -5.20
C HIS A 94 25.86 -5.04 -4.25
N GLU A 95 26.41 -6.13 -4.78
CA GLU A 95 27.36 -6.96 -4.01
C GLU A 95 28.62 -6.13 -3.76
N VAL A 96 29.01 -6.04 -2.49
CA VAL A 96 30.19 -5.27 -2.06
C VAL A 96 31.29 -6.26 -1.68
N ASP A 97 32.36 -6.28 -2.49
CA ASP A 97 33.56 -7.04 -2.17
C ASP A 97 34.45 -6.25 -1.21
N ILE A 98 34.59 -6.74 0.03
CA ILE A 98 35.47 -6.15 1.03
C ILE A 98 36.81 -6.90 1.02
N ILE A 99 37.85 -6.27 0.45
CA ILE A 99 39.21 -6.82 0.37
C ILE A 99 40.05 -6.31 1.56
N LEU A 100 40.73 -7.23 2.26
CA LEU A 100 41.63 -6.89 3.35
C LEU A 100 43.06 -6.62 2.84
N ASN A 101 43.65 -5.49 3.22
CA ASN A 101 44.99 -5.07 2.78
C ASN A 101 46.16 -5.72 3.55
N ILE A 102 45.95 -6.92 4.08
CA ILE A 102 46.80 -7.50 5.13
C ILE A 102 47.00 -9.01 4.80
N GLU A 103 48.11 -9.64 5.21
CA GLU A 103 48.50 -11.05 4.93
C GLU A 103 48.28 -12.05 6.10
N ARG A 104 47.82 -13.29 5.83
CA ARG A 104 47.30 -14.25 6.84
C ARG A 104 48.18 -14.36 8.11
N PRO A 105 47.59 -14.62 9.30
CA PRO A 105 46.22 -15.10 9.54
C PRO A 105 45.18 -13.99 9.74
N TYR A 106 44.07 -14.06 8.97
CA TYR A 106 42.88 -13.23 9.17
C TYR A 106 41.71 -14.00 9.74
N PRO A 107 40.87 -13.32 10.56
CA PRO A 107 40.99 -11.92 11.02
C PRO A 107 41.97 -11.79 12.21
N PRO A 108 42.59 -10.60 12.48
CA PRO A 108 43.09 -10.33 13.82
C PRO A 108 41.94 -10.55 14.81
N LEU A 109 42.16 -11.39 15.82
CA LEU A 109 41.15 -11.74 16.82
C LEU A 109 40.69 -10.49 17.57
N LEU A 110 39.67 -9.79 17.06
CA LEU A 110 38.87 -8.84 17.82
C LEU A 110 37.85 -9.61 18.67
N ARG A 111 38.32 -10.58 19.48
CA ARG A 111 37.48 -11.21 20.51
C ARG A 111 37.47 -10.34 21.76
N ARG A 112 36.95 -9.13 21.64
CA ARG A 112 36.43 -8.45 22.83
C ARG A 112 35.08 -9.12 23.13
N PRO A 113 34.83 -9.59 24.36
CA PRO A 113 33.48 -10.01 24.70
C PRO A 113 32.53 -8.85 24.40
N ALA A 114 31.32 -9.17 23.94
CA ALA A 114 30.29 -8.15 23.81
C ALA A 114 30.18 -7.40 25.14
N TYR A 115 30.11 -6.07 25.07
CA TYR A 115 29.98 -5.28 26.28
C TYR A 115 28.68 -5.68 26.99
N PRO A 116 28.68 -5.81 28.33
CA PRO A 116 27.47 -6.18 29.06
C PRO A 116 26.38 -5.14 28.81
N GLU A 117 25.26 -5.58 28.25
CA GLU A 117 24.10 -4.72 28.02
C GLU A 117 23.12 -4.78 29.19
N SER A 118 22.43 -3.66 29.44
CA SER A 118 21.34 -3.64 30.40
C SER A 118 20.16 -4.49 29.91
N LEU A 119 19.36 -5.04 30.83
CA LEU A 119 18.15 -5.80 30.49
C LEU A 119 17.17 -4.98 29.64
N LYS A 120 17.09 -3.67 29.88
CA LYS A 120 16.24 -2.75 29.10
C LYS A 120 16.74 -2.61 27.68
N SER A 121 18.04 -2.37 27.51
CA SER A 121 18.70 -2.24 26.21
C SER A 121 18.56 -3.53 25.40
N ARG A 122 18.82 -4.67 26.04
CA ARG A 122 18.71 -5.97 25.40
C ARG A 122 17.30 -6.23 24.85
N LYS A 123 16.25 -5.97 25.62
CA LYS A 123 14.86 -6.16 25.17
C LYS A 123 14.50 -5.27 23.98
N ALA A 124 14.96 -4.02 23.98
CA ALA A 124 14.73 -3.11 22.84
C ALA A 124 15.46 -3.59 21.58
N LEU A 125 16.72 -4.01 21.72
CA LEU A 125 17.52 -4.54 20.61
C LEU A 125 16.96 -5.86 20.08
N GLU A 126 16.41 -6.73 20.93
CA GLU A 126 15.79 -7.99 20.51
C GLU A 126 14.61 -7.77 19.56
N ILE A 127 13.88 -6.66 19.65
CA ILE A 127 12.78 -6.30 18.73
C ILE A 127 13.37 -6.00 17.35
N HIS A 128 14.31 -5.06 17.28
CA HIS A 128 14.92 -4.65 16.01
C HIS A 128 15.74 -5.76 15.35
N ILE A 129 16.40 -6.62 16.13
CA ILE A 129 17.12 -7.77 15.58
C ILE A 129 16.15 -8.73 14.90
N LYS A 130 14.96 -8.97 15.47
CA LYS A 130 13.95 -9.82 14.84
C LYS A 130 13.43 -9.21 13.54
N GLU A 131 13.13 -7.91 13.54
CA GLU A 131 12.71 -7.18 12.33
C GLU A 131 13.75 -7.34 11.21
N LEU A 132 15.04 -7.19 11.51
CA LEU A 132 16.12 -7.37 10.52
C LEU A 132 16.27 -8.81 10.01
N LEU A 133 15.98 -9.81 10.85
CA LEU A 133 15.98 -11.22 10.44
C LEU A 133 14.81 -11.52 9.51
N ASP A 134 13.61 -11.03 9.86
CA ASP A 134 12.39 -11.22 9.05
C ASP A 134 12.52 -10.55 7.67
N LEU A 135 13.25 -9.42 7.60
CA LEU A 135 13.57 -8.72 6.35
C LEU A 135 14.71 -9.37 5.54
N GLY A 136 15.33 -10.45 6.03
CA GLY A 136 16.43 -11.13 5.35
C GLY A 136 17.74 -10.32 5.27
N VAL A 137 17.84 -9.21 6.01
CA VAL A 137 19.04 -8.34 6.03
C VAL A 137 20.20 -8.99 6.78
N LYS A 138 19.88 -9.84 7.76
CA LYS A 138 20.87 -10.56 8.56
C LYS A 138 20.62 -12.06 8.41
N GLU A 139 21.59 -12.79 7.90
CA GLU A 139 21.57 -14.25 7.98
C GLU A 139 22.21 -14.74 9.27
N ARG A 140 21.65 -15.82 9.82
CA ARG A 140 22.28 -16.54 10.92
C ARG A 140 23.52 -17.23 10.37
N LEU A 141 24.67 -16.62 10.59
CA LEU A 141 25.96 -17.27 10.37
C LEU A 141 26.17 -18.28 11.52
N ASP A 142 25.94 -19.56 11.23
CA ASP A 142 26.48 -20.62 12.06
C ASP A 142 28.01 -20.55 11.92
N THR A 143 28.66 -19.92 12.89
CA THR A 143 30.12 -19.95 12.99
C THR A 143 30.52 -21.42 13.06
N MET A 144 31.06 -21.92 11.94
CA MET A 144 31.73 -23.21 11.87
C MET A 144 32.70 -23.28 13.04
N ARG A 145 32.43 -24.21 13.96
CA ARG A 145 33.32 -24.53 15.07
C ARG A 145 34.62 -25.06 14.45
N GLY A 146 35.64 -24.20 14.41
CA GLY A 146 37.03 -24.59 14.24
C GLY A 146 37.67 -24.80 15.59
#